data_AF-A0A7V6I268-F1
#
_entry.id   AF-A0A7V6I268-F1
#
_cell.length_a   1.000
_cell.length_b   1.000
_cell.length_c   1.000
_cell.angle_alpha   90.00
_cell.angle_beta   90.00
_cell.angle_gamma   90.00
#
_symmetry.space_group_name_H-M   'P 1'
#
loop_
_entity.id
_entity.type
_entity.pdbx_description
1 polymer ?
#
loop_
_entity_poly.entity_id
_entity_poly.type
_entity_poly.pdbx_seq_one_letter_code
_entity_poly.pdbx_strand_id
1 'polypeptide(L)'
;YIIKSDDPTKLLIISISLIIGGGIGNIIDRILYGSVTDFLFFDFVIFHTGIVNMADIAVTTGFFMLLLDAFLSKTSRKNKE
;
A
#
# COMPACT_ATOMS: atom_id res chain seq x y z
N TYR A 1 -0.74 -10.67 15.55
CA TYR A 1 -1.98 -10.86 14.77
C TYR A 1 -1.71 -11.17 13.30
N ILE A 2 -0.68 -10.58 12.65
CA ILE A 2 -0.38 -10.80 11.22
C ILE A 2 0.32 -12.15 10.93
N ILE A 3 1.00 -12.76 11.89
CA ILE A 3 1.85 -13.95 11.66
C ILE A 3 1.07 -15.28 11.81
N LYS A 4 -0.22 -15.24 12.17
CA LYS A 4 -1.00 -16.47 12.45
C LYS A 4 -2.35 -16.46 11.73
N SER A 5 -2.28 -16.40 10.40
CA SER A 5 -3.38 -16.79 9.53
C SER A 5 -2.91 -18.06 8.84
N ASP A 6 -3.56 -19.20 9.09
CA ASP A 6 -3.16 -20.50 8.50
C ASP A 6 -3.22 -20.49 6.96
N ASP A 7 -3.92 -19.51 6.36
CA ASP A 7 -3.85 -19.19 4.93
C ASP A 7 -3.97 -17.66 4.71
N PRO A 8 -2.90 -16.96 4.28
CA PRO A 8 -3.01 -15.54 3.94
C PRO A 8 -3.88 -15.35 2.68
N THR A 9 -4.79 -14.37 2.73
CA THR A 9 -5.60 -14.04 1.56
C THR A 9 -4.71 -13.49 0.44
N LYS A 10 -5.11 -13.69 -0.82
CA LYS A 10 -4.42 -13.07 -1.96
C LYS A 10 -4.38 -11.55 -1.82
N LEU A 11 -5.44 -10.95 -1.26
CA LEU A 11 -5.53 -9.52 -1.02
C LEU A 11 -4.45 -9.07 -0.03
N LEU A 12 -4.25 -9.79 1.08
CA LEU A 12 -3.19 -9.53 2.06
C LEU A 12 -1.79 -9.61 1.42
N ILE A 13 -1.54 -10.65 0.63
CA ILE A 13 -0.23 -10.85 -0.04
C ILE A 13 0.07 -9.69 -0.99
N ILE A 14 -0.90 -9.31 -1.84
CA ILE A 14 -0.73 -8.20 -2.79
C ILE A 14 -0.53 -6.88 -2.03
N SER A 15 -1.32 -6.63 -0.98
CA SER A 15 -1.21 -5.44 -0.14
C SER A 15 0.19 -5.28 0.44
N ILE A 16 0.71 -6.33 1.07
CA ILE A 16 2.06 -6.34 1.68
C ILE A 16 3.13 -6.17 0.60
N SER A 17 2.98 -6.84 -0.54
CA SER A 17 3.94 -6.75 -1.66
C SER A 17 4.02 -5.32 -2.21
N LEU A 18 2.89 -4.61 -2.33
CA LEU A 18 2.84 -3.21 -2.76
C LEU A 18 3.53 -2.28 -1.76
N ILE A 19 3.24 -2.42 -0.46
CA ILE A 19 3.83 -1.59 0.59
C ILE A 19 5.35 -1.79 0.64
N ILE A 20 5.80 -3.05 0.67
CA ILE A 20 7.23 -3.37 0.73
C ILE A 20 7.92 -2.95 -0.56
N GLY A 21 7.33 -3.26 -1.72
CA GLY A 21 7.90 -2.91 -3.02
C GLY A 21 8.07 -1.40 -3.22
N GLY A 22 7.04 -0.60 -2.87
CA GLY A 22 7.13 0.85 -2.94
C GLY A 22 8.16 1.42 -1.95
N GLY A 23 8.18 0.92 -0.70
CA GLY A 23 9.18 1.30 0.28
C GLY A 23 10.61 1.01 -0.17
N ILE A 24 10.85 -0.17 -0.74
CA ILE A 24 12.15 -0.55 -1.32
C ILE A 24 12.51 0.35 -2.50
N GLY A 25 11.56 0.68 -3.39
CA GLY A 25 11.80 1.61 -4.50
C GLY A 25 12.35 2.96 -4.04
N ASN A 26 11.70 3.58 -3.06
CA ASN A 26 12.17 4.85 -2.48
C ASN A 26 13.52 4.74 -1.77
N ILE A 27 13.82 3.59 -1.15
CA ILE A 27 15.13 3.34 -0.55
C ILE A 27 16.22 3.22 -1.63
N ILE A 28 15.96 2.48 -2.71
CA ILE A 28 16.89 2.33 -3.84
C ILE A 28 17.20 3.71 -4.44
N ASP A 29 16.18 4.53 -4.67
CA ASP A 29 16.37 5.89 -5.20
C ASP A 29 17.29 6.73 -4.31
N ARG A 30 17.08 6.69 -2.98
CA ARG A 30 17.92 7.40 -2.02
C ARG A 30 19.36 6.89 -2.01
N ILE A 31 19.57 5.59 -2.16
CA ILE A 31 20.92 5.00 -2.20
C ILE A 31 21.65 5.41 -3.48
N LEU A 32 20.97 5.40 -4.62
CA LEU A 32 21.59 5.64 -5.93
C LEU A 32 21.74 7.13 -6.25
N TYR A 33 20.75 7.95 -5.87
CA TYR A 33 20.65 9.34 -6.31
C TYR A 33 20.68 10.36 -5.15
N GLY A 34 20.65 9.90 -3.89
CA GLY A 34 20.64 10.77 -2.71
C GLY A 34 19.27 11.41 -2.40
N SER A 35 18.29 11.23 -3.27
CA SER A 35 16.91 11.72 -3.11
C SER A 35 15.92 10.82 -3.84
N VAL A 36 14.63 11.01 -3.56
CA VAL A 36 13.54 10.39 -4.33
C VAL A 36 13.07 11.37 -5.39
N THR A 37 12.77 10.89 -6.59
CA THR A 37 12.28 11.73 -7.69
C THR A 37 10.77 11.70 -7.75
N ASP A 38 10.12 12.83 -7.45
CA ASP A 38 8.67 12.99 -7.56
C ASP A 38 8.33 13.57 -8.94
N PHE A 39 7.37 12.96 -9.64
CA PHE A 39 7.06 13.30 -11.04
C PHE A 39 5.57 13.24 -11.40
N LEU A 40 4.72 12.75 -10.50
CA LEU A 40 3.27 12.69 -10.71
C LEU A 40 2.61 13.82 -9.94
N PHE A 41 1.74 14.56 -10.61
CA PHE A 41 0.90 15.59 -10.02
C PHE A 41 -0.54 15.33 -10.43
N PHE A 42 -1.41 15.05 -9.46
CA PHE A 42 -2.84 14.92 -9.70
C PHE A 42 -3.56 16.20 -9.29
N ASP A 43 -4.22 16.80 -10.27
CA ASP A 43 -5.03 18.00 -10.12
C ASP A 43 -6.52 17.60 -10.11
N PHE A 44 -7.15 17.67 -8.94
CA PHE A 44 -8.60 17.50 -8.81
C PHE A 44 -9.24 18.86 -8.52
N VAL A 45 -10.45 19.07 -9.05
CA VAL A 45 -11.21 20.34 -9.01
C VAL A 45 -11.31 20.98 -7.62
N ILE A 46 -11.28 20.16 -6.57
CA ILE A 46 -11.44 20.57 -5.16
C ILE A 46 -10.21 20.26 -4.29
N PHE A 47 -9.20 19.55 -4.82
CA PHE A 47 -7.97 19.26 -4.09
C PHE A 47 -6.83 18.93 -5.06
N HIS A 48 -5.65 19.49 -4.79
CA HIS A 48 -4.44 19.11 -5.51
C HIS A 48 -3.67 18.12 -4.65
N THR A 49 -3.19 17.06 -5.27
CA THR A 49 -2.17 16.23 -4.62
C THR A 49 -0.84 16.98 -4.63
N GLY A 50 0.02 16.72 -3.64
CA GLY A 50 1.43 17.07 -3.78
C GLY A 50 2.06 16.32 -4.96
N ILE A 51 3.27 16.69 -5.35
CA ILE A 51 4.02 15.89 -6.33
C ILE A 51 4.37 14.56 -5.64
N VAL A 52 4.02 13.44 -6.25
CA VAL A 52 4.27 12.08 -5.74
C VAL A 52 5.05 11.27 -6.77
N ASN A 53 5.60 10.15 -6.33
CA ASN A 53 6.21 9.14 -7.21
C ASN A 53 5.38 7.85 -7.25
N MET A 54 5.79 6.90 -8.10
CA MET A 54 5.09 5.63 -8.24
C MET A 54 5.19 4.74 -6.99
N ALA A 55 6.26 4.85 -6.22
CA ALA A 55 6.43 4.12 -4.97
C ALA A 55 5.43 4.57 -3.90
N ASP A 56 5.15 5.88 -3.79
CA ASP A 56 4.14 6.42 -2.88
C ASP A 56 2.73 5.96 -3.24
N ILE A 57 2.42 5.86 -4.54
CA ILE A 57 1.16 5.30 -5.03
C ILE A 57 1.08 3.82 -4.63
N ALA A 58 2.13 3.03 -4.86
CA ALA A 58 2.15 1.62 -4.48
C ALA A 58 1.93 1.43 -2.97
N VAL A 59 2.63 2.20 -2.13
CA VAL A 59 2.46 2.15 -0.66
C VAL A 59 1.04 2.53 -0.26
N THR A 60 0.51 3.62 -0.82
CA THR A 60 -0.84 4.11 -0.49
C THR A 60 -1.91 3.12 -0.92
N THR A 61 -1.83 2.57 -2.13
CA THR A 61 -2.75 1.53 -2.61
C THR A 61 -2.66 0.27 -1.75
N GLY A 62 -1.45 -0.21 -1.46
CA GLY A 62 -1.25 -1.38 -0.61
C GLY A 62 -1.81 -1.19 0.80
N PHE A 63 -1.69 0.02 1.38
CA PHE A 63 -2.30 0.36 2.66
C PHE A 63 -3.83 0.27 2.63
N PHE A 64 -4.48 0.84 1.61
CA PHE A 64 -5.94 0.74 1.48
C PHE A 64 -6.41 -0.70 1.24
N MET A 65 -5.67 -1.49 0.46
CA MET A 65 -5.98 -2.91 0.27
C MET A 65 -5.82 -3.72 1.57
N LEU A 66 -4.82 -3.40 2.39
CA LEU A 66 -4.62 -4.02 3.70
C LEU A 66 -5.78 -3.69 4.66
N LEU A 67 -6.24 -2.44 4.67
CA LEU A 67 -7.42 -2.03 5.42
C LEU A 67 -8.67 -2.78 4.95
N LEU A 68 -8.87 -2.87 3.63
CA LEU A 68 -9.99 -3.60 3.05
C LEU A 68 -9.99 -5.08 3.46
N ASP A 69 -8.83 -5.74 3.41
CA ASP A 69 -8.67 -7.13 3.86
C ASP A 69 -9.06 -7.30 5.34
N ALA A 70 -8.65 -6.35 6.20
CA ALA A 70 -8.98 -6.37 7.61
C ALA A 70 -10.50 -6.24 7.86
N PHE A 71 -11.19 -5.37 7.12
CA PHE A 71 -12.64 -5.20 7.21
C PHE A 71 -13.43 -6.42 6.69
N LEU A 72 -13.00 -7.00 5.58
CA LEU A 72 -13.62 -8.20 5.00
C LEU A 72 -13.41 -9.42 5.91
N SER A 73 -12.20 -9.61 6.42
CA SER A 73 -11.86 -10.70 7.34
C SER A 73 -12.67 -10.65 8.64
N LYS A 74 -12.94 -9.44 9.16
CA LYS A 74 -13.81 -9.24 10.33
C LYS A 74 -15.25 -9.65 10.04
N THR A 75 -15.79 -9.27 8.88
CA THR A 75 -17.16 -9.62 8.46
C THR A 75 -17.33 -11.12 8.30
N SER A 76 -16.37 -11.81 7.68
CA SER A 76 -16.41 -13.28 7.53
C SER A 76 -16.37 -14.06 8.84
N ARG A 77 -15.74 -13.52 9.90
CA ARG A 77 -15.79 -14.15 11.24
C ARG A 77 -17.13 -13.94 11.92
N LYS A 78 -17.72 -12.74 11.82
CA LYS A 78 -19.03 -12.43 12.42
C LYS A 78 -20.17 -13.28 11.85
N ASN A 79 -20.12 -13.63 10.56
CA ASN A 79 -21.14 -14.50 9.94
C ASN A 79 -21.00 -15.99 10.31
N LYS A 80 -19.92 -16.40 10.99
CA LYS A 80 -19.71 -17.77 11.46
C LYS A 80 -20.05 -17.96 12.95
N GLU A 81 -20.33 -16.88 13.67
CA GLU A 81 -20.87 -16.87 15.04
C GLU A 81 -22.39 -16.70 15.02
#